data_AF-A0A317II70-F1
#
_entry.id   AF-A0A317II70-F1
#
_cell.length_a   1.000
_cell.length_b   1.000
_cell.length_c   1.000
_cell.angle_alpha   90.00
_cell.angle_beta   90.00
_cell.angle_gamma   90.00
#
_symmetry.space_group_name_H-M   'P 1'
#
loop_
_entity.id
_entity.type
_entity.pdbx_description
1 polymer ?
#
loop_
_entity_poly.entity_id
_entity_poly.type
_entity_poly.pdbx_seq_one_letter_code
_entity_poly.pdbx_strand_id
1 'polypeptide(L)'
;MFDDILKAVKDHFAENPEIANAIPAEHHDAVHNEIATQISNGLSAQSASAGGMGGILEKLESEITSGNPIVNGIGGGLVGSLASKFGLGSAAAGALAASLPALLQKFAPKPAAPTQ
;
A
#
# COMPACT_ATOMS: atom_id res chain seq x y z
N MET A 1 0.54 -4.33 13.55
CA MET A 1 -0.05 -3.56 12.44
C MET A 1 1.02 -3.01 11.51
N PHE A 2 1.84 -2.01 11.90
CA PHE A 2 2.94 -1.57 11.03
C PHE A 2 3.88 -2.72 10.65
N ASP A 3 4.25 -3.57 11.61
CA ASP A 3 5.10 -4.74 11.38
C ASP A 3 4.47 -5.72 10.37
N ASP A 4 3.17 -6.00 10.51
CA ASP A 4 2.41 -6.81 9.54
C ASP A 4 2.39 -6.17 8.13
N ILE A 5 2.24 -4.85 8.06
CA ILE A 5 2.31 -4.08 6.82
C ILE A 5 3.69 -4.21 6.19
N LEU A 6 4.73 -3.96 6.97
CA LEU A 6 6.12 -4.10 6.54
C LEU A 6 6.40 -5.51 6.04
N LYS A 7 5.90 -6.53 6.75
CA LYS A 7 6.05 -7.93 6.36
C LYS A 7 5.37 -8.22 5.03
N ALA A 8 4.14 -7.76 4.80
CA ALA A 8 3.49 -8.01 3.50
C ALA A 8 4.13 -7.19 2.36
N VAL A 9 4.64 -5.98 2.63
CA VAL A 9 5.42 -5.23 1.62
C VAL A 9 6.65 -6.03 1.21
N LYS A 10 7.39 -6.56 2.19
CA LYS A 10 8.56 -7.40 1.92
C LYS A 10 8.20 -8.68 1.16
N ASP A 11 7.09 -9.33 1.53
CA ASP A 11 6.54 -10.49 0.84
C ASP A 11 6.20 -10.14 -0.62
N HIS A 12 5.48 -9.04 -0.84
CA HIS A 12 5.12 -8.57 -2.18
C HIS A 12 6.35 -8.26 -3.05
N PHE A 13 7.40 -7.66 -2.48
CA PHE A 13 8.66 -7.44 -3.19
C PHE A 13 9.41 -8.73 -3.51
N ALA A 14 9.35 -9.73 -2.61
CA ALA A 14 9.92 -11.04 -2.86
C ALA A 14 9.17 -11.77 -3.97
N GLU A 15 7.85 -11.61 -4.05
CA GLU A 15 7.00 -12.14 -5.14
C GLU A 15 7.18 -11.36 -6.47
N ASN A 16 7.56 -10.07 -6.41
CA ASN A 16 7.68 -9.18 -7.57
C ASN A 16 9.11 -8.64 -7.73
N PRO A 17 10.06 -9.47 -8.23
CA PRO A 17 11.46 -9.08 -8.37
C PRO A 17 11.68 -7.94 -9.36
N GLU A 18 10.74 -7.67 -10.28
CA GLU A 18 10.78 -6.52 -11.17
C GLU A 18 10.74 -5.18 -10.41
N ILE A 19 9.94 -5.11 -9.35
CA ILE A 19 9.81 -3.92 -8.49
C ILE A 19 11.06 -3.80 -7.61
N ALA A 20 11.52 -4.93 -7.06
CA ALA A 20 12.77 -4.98 -6.30
C ALA A 20 13.97 -4.54 -7.16
N ASN A 21 14.04 -4.95 -8.43
CA ASN A 21 15.11 -4.54 -9.34
C ASN A 21 15.01 -3.05 -9.75
N ALA A 22 13.83 -2.44 -9.70
CA ALA A 22 13.66 -1.02 -9.99
C ALA A 22 14.22 -0.11 -8.87
N ILE A 23 14.60 -0.68 -7.73
CA ILE A 23 15.03 0.05 -6.53
C ILE A 23 16.44 -0.41 -6.16
N PRO A 24 17.37 0.50 -5.84
CA PRO A 24 18.70 0.13 -5.35
C PRO A 24 18.60 -0.69 -4.06
N ALA A 25 19.43 -1.72 -3.91
CA ALA A 25 19.44 -2.56 -2.71
C ALA A 25 19.69 -1.77 -1.41
N GLU A 26 20.48 -0.69 -1.49
CA GLU A 26 20.69 0.26 -0.38
C GLU A 26 19.42 1.00 0.06
N HIS A 27 18.43 1.10 -0.82
CA HIS A 27 17.15 1.74 -0.56
C HIS A 27 16.04 0.74 -0.28
N HIS A 28 16.22 -0.57 -0.47
CA HIS A 28 15.17 -1.58 -0.25
C HIS A 28 14.55 -1.49 1.14
N ASP A 29 15.36 -1.58 2.20
CA ASP A 29 14.85 -1.50 3.58
C ASP A 29 14.15 -0.18 3.90
N ALA A 30 14.69 0.93 3.39
CA ALA A 30 14.13 2.25 3.61
C ALA A 30 12.82 2.46 2.84
N VAL A 31 12.74 1.95 1.61
CA VAL A 31 11.53 1.94 0.79
C VAL A 31 10.46 1.06 1.42
N HIS A 32 10.80 -0.14 1.88
CA HIS A 32 9.86 -1.02 2.57
C HIS A 32 9.26 -0.32 3.81
N ASN A 33 10.10 0.34 4.62
CA ASN A 33 9.65 1.10 5.78
C ASN A 33 8.79 2.31 5.40
N GLU A 34 9.16 3.05 4.36
CA GLU A 34 8.37 4.20 3.88
C GLU A 34 7.01 3.72 3.35
N ILE A 35 6.96 2.64 2.58
CA ILE A 35 5.70 2.06 2.09
C ILE A 35 4.82 1.65 3.25
N ALA A 36 5.37 0.92 4.22
CA ALA A 36 4.62 0.54 5.40
C ALA A 36 4.12 1.76 6.19
N THR A 37 4.92 2.82 6.23
CA THR A 37 4.60 4.07 6.94
C THR A 37 3.48 4.81 6.23
N GLN A 38 3.53 4.93 4.91
CA GLN A 38 2.50 5.59 4.10
C GLN A 38 1.18 4.81 4.13
N ILE A 39 1.23 3.48 4.05
CA ILE A 39 0.02 2.64 4.20
C ILE A 39 -0.57 2.82 5.59
N SER A 40 0.23 2.70 6.64
CA SER A 40 -0.23 2.83 8.02
C SER A 40 -0.77 4.24 8.30
N ASN A 41 -0.10 5.29 7.82
CA ASN A 41 -0.55 6.67 7.94
C ASN A 41 -1.81 6.93 7.12
N GLY A 42 -1.89 6.47 5.87
CA GLY A 42 -3.06 6.68 5.04
C GLY A 42 -4.28 5.92 5.55
N LEU A 43 -4.09 4.71 6.09
CA LEU A 43 -5.15 3.97 6.78
C LEU A 43 -5.60 4.69 8.04
N SER A 44 -4.66 5.23 8.84
CA SER A 44 -4.97 5.99 10.06
C SER A 44 -5.67 7.31 9.74
N ALA A 45 -5.22 8.03 8.71
CA ALA A 45 -5.81 9.28 8.25
C ALA A 45 -7.22 9.07 7.65
N GLN A 46 -7.42 7.97 6.92
CA GLN A 46 -8.75 7.57 6.46
C GLN A 46 -9.63 7.09 7.60
N SER A 47 -9.08 6.39 8.60
CA SER A 47 -9.83 5.99 9.80
C SER A 47 -10.34 7.22 10.56
N ALA A 48 -9.50 8.24 10.72
CA ALA A 48 -9.91 9.52 11.30
C ALA A 48 -11.01 10.22 10.47
N SER A 49 -10.97 10.08 9.14
CA SER A 49 -11.93 10.70 8.22
C SER A 49 -13.22 9.89 8.04
N ALA A 50 -13.20 8.58 8.32
CA ALA A 50 -14.29 7.64 8.11
C ALA A 50 -15.04 7.28 9.42
N GLY A 51 -14.77 7.99 10.53
CA GLY A 51 -15.43 7.75 11.81
C GLY A 51 -14.87 6.57 12.61
N GLY A 52 -13.64 6.13 12.32
CA GLY A 52 -12.92 5.09 13.05
C GLY A 52 -12.55 3.87 12.20
N MET A 53 -11.97 2.87 12.85
CA MET A 53 -11.45 1.64 12.21
C MET A 53 -12.55 0.75 11.63
N GLY A 54 -13.80 0.92 12.09
CA GLY A 54 -14.97 0.23 11.53
C GLY A 54 -15.42 0.81 10.19
N GLY A 55 -15.44 2.15 10.07
CA GLY A 55 -15.88 2.82 8.84
C GLY A 55 -14.91 2.63 7.67
N ILE A 56 -13.60 2.59 7.93
CA ILE A 56 -12.64 2.16 6.90
C ILE A 56 -12.83 0.70 6.47
N LEU A 57 -13.15 -0.23 7.38
CA LEU A 57 -13.38 -1.63 7.02
C LEU A 57 -14.62 -1.78 6.14
N GLU A 58 -15.69 -1.07 6.47
CA GLU A 58 -16.95 -1.07 5.73
C GLU A 58 -16.82 -0.42 4.33
N LYS A 59 -16.06 0.67 4.23
CA LYS A 59 -15.72 1.27 2.93
C LYS A 59 -14.75 0.40 2.14
N LEU A 60 -13.81 -0.28 2.80
CA LEU A 60 -12.88 -1.18 2.14
C LEU A 60 -13.63 -2.38 1.58
N GLU A 61 -14.53 -3.02 2.34
CA GLU A 61 -15.41 -4.07 1.82
C GLU A 61 -16.28 -3.60 0.64
N SER A 62 -16.85 -2.40 0.74
CA SER A 62 -17.77 -1.87 -0.28
C SER A 62 -17.06 -1.36 -1.55
N GLU A 63 -15.83 -0.86 -1.43
CA GLU A 63 -15.17 -0.08 -2.50
C GLU A 63 -13.85 -0.71 -3.00
N ILE A 64 -13.53 -1.94 -2.59
CA ILE A 64 -12.38 -2.69 -3.11
C ILE A 64 -12.44 -2.91 -4.63
N THR A 65 -13.62 -2.84 -5.24
CA THR A 65 -13.82 -3.31 -6.61
C THR A 65 -13.47 -2.32 -7.74
N SER A 66 -13.14 -1.04 -7.49
CA SER A 66 -12.61 -0.17 -8.56
C SER A 66 -12.18 1.20 -8.01
N GLY A 67 -10.89 1.55 -8.10
CA GLY A 67 -10.46 2.95 -7.95
C GLY A 67 -10.66 3.58 -6.57
N ASN A 68 -10.42 2.82 -5.49
CA ASN A 68 -10.62 3.30 -4.12
C ASN A 68 -9.79 4.59 -3.83
N PRO A 69 -10.41 5.68 -3.33
CA PRO A 69 -9.71 6.93 -2.98
C PRO A 69 -8.64 6.72 -1.90
N ILE A 70 -8.76 5.68 -1.08
CA ILE A 70 -7.75 5.30 -0.09
C ILE A 70 -6.48 4.81 -0.79
N VAL A 71 -6.62 3.90 -1.76
CA VAL A 71 -5.50 3.38 -2.55
C VAL A 71 -4.86 4.51 -3.36
N ASN A 72 -5.65 5.40 -3.96
CA ASN A 72 -5.14 6.55 -4.69
C ASN A 72 -4.43 7.57 -3.77
N GLY A 73 -4.98 7.84 -2.58
CA GLY A 73 -4.38 8.77 -1.62
C GLY A 73 -3.05 8.25 -1.07
N ILE A 74 -3.02 6.99 -0.66
CA ILE A 74 -1.78 6.32 -0.21
C ILE A 74 -0.78 6.23 -1.37
N GLY A 75 -1.23 5.82 -2.55
CA GLY A 75 -0.39 5.66 -3.74
C GLY A 75 0.24 6.98 -4.19
N GLY A 76 -0.52 8.07 -4.20
CA GLY A 76 -0.02 9.41 -4.53
C GLY A 76 1.01 9.93 -3.51
N GLY A 77 0.72 9.78 -2.21
CA GLY A 77 1.65 10.17 -1.13
C GLY A 77 2.93 9.32 -1.14
N LEU A 78 2.79 8.02 -1.42
CA LEU A 78 3.90 7.09 -1.57
C LEU A 78 4.79 7.47 -2.76
N VAL A 79 4.20 7.66 -3.95
CA VAL A 79 4.93 8.04 -5.17
C VAL A 79 5.69 9.34 -4.94
N GLY A 80 5.04 10.34 -4.35
CA GLY A 80 5.66 11.63 -4.03
C GLY A 80 6.81 11.50 -3.05
N SER A 81 6.64 10.68 -2.00
CA SER A 81 7.68 10.44 -0.99
C SER A 81 8.84 9.65 -1.57
N LEU A 82 8.59 8.63 -2.38
CA LEU A 82 9.64 7.82 -3.00
C LEU A 82 10.45 8.59 -4.02
N ALA A 83 9.78 9.37 -4.87
CA ALA A 83 10.43 10.24 -5.83
C ALA A 83 11.25 11.33 -5.14
N SER A 84 10.72 11.95 -4.08
CA SER A 84 11.40 13.07 -3.40
C SER A 84 12.47 12.63 -2.40
N LYS A 85 12.26 11.53 -1.67
CA LYS A 85 13.19 11.05 -0.63
C LYS A 85 14.29 10.16 -1.17
N PHE A 86 13.94 9.27 -2.10
CA PHE A 86 14.87 8.27 -2.63
C PHE A 86 15.32 8.58 -4.06
N GLY A 87 14.79 9.66 -4.68
CA GLY A 87 15.10 9.97 -6.06
C GLY A 87 14.59 8.91 -7.04
N LEU A 88 13.65 8.05 -6.62
CA LEU A 88 13.17 6.95 -7.43
C LEU A 88 12.33 7.49 -8.59
N GLY A 89 12.69 7.10 -9.81
CA GLY A 89 11.96 7.49 -11.01
C GLY A 89 10.50 7.00 -10.96
N SER A 90 9.63 7.68 -11.70
CA SER A 90 8.19 7.39 -11.78
C SER A 90 7.87 5.92 -12.11
N ALA A 91 8.81 5.18 -12.70
CA ALA A 91 8.69 3.75 -12.97
C ALA A 91 8.63 2.90 -11.69
N ALA A 92 9.59 3.04 -10.76
CA ALA A 92 9.61 2.28 -9.52
C ALA A 92 8.43 2.67 -8.61
N ALA A 93 8.17 3.98 -8.51
CA ALA A 93 7.06 4.52 -7.77
C ALA A 93 5.69 4.09 -8.37
N GLY A 94 5.58 4.06 -9.70
CA GLY A 94 4.38 3.60 -10.41
C GLY A 94 4.12 2.11 -10.23
N ALA A 95 5.16 1.27 -10.32
CA ALA A 95 5.04 -0.17 -10.08
C ALA A 95 4.58 -0.49 -8.64
N LEU A 96 5.05 0.33 -7.69
CA LEU A 96 4.62 0.29 -6.30
C LEU A 96 3.17 0.73 -6.11
N ALA A 97 2.78 1.84 -6.71
CA ALA A 97 1.38 2.31 -6.67
C ALA A 97 0.42 1.30 -7.33
N ALA A 98 0.87 0.61 -8.38
CA ALA A 98 0.12 -0.47 -9.04
C ALA A 98 0.00 -1.74 -8.17
N SER A 99 0.98 -1.97 -7.31
CA SER A 99 1.03 -3.09 -6.36
C SER A 99 0.29 -2.83 -5.05
N LEU A 100 0.10 -1.55 -4.72
CA LEU A 100 -0.58 -1.11 -3.51
C LEU A 100 -2.01 -1.68 -3.34
N PRO A 101 -2.87 -1.77 -4.38
CA PRO A 101 -4.14 -2.46 -4.27
C PRO A 101 -3.97 -3.90 -3.78
N ALA A 102 -3.04 -4.68 -4.37
CA ALA A 102 -2.81 -6.08 -4.00
C ALA A 102 -2.29 -6.22 -2.56
N LEU A 103 -1.43 -5.29 -2.12
CA LEU A 103 -1.00 -5.19 -0.73
C LEU A 103 -2.18 -4.92 0.21
N LEU A 104 -3.00 -3.93 -0.12
CA LEU A 104 -4.18 -3.58 0.68
C LEU A 104 -5.22 -4.69 0.69
N GLN A 105 -5.33 -5.51 -0.36
CA GLN A 105 -6.17 -6.72 -0.36
C GLN A 105 -5.75 -7.74 0.70
N LYS A 106 -4.44 -7.85 1.03
CA LYS A 106 -3.97 -8.74 2.11
C LYS A 106 -4.35 -8.23 3.51
N PHE A 107 -4.60 -6.92 3.66
CA PHE A 107 -5.01 -6.30 4.93
C PHE A 107 -6.50 -6.05 5.04
N ALA A 108 -7.18 -5.90 3.90
CA ALA A 108 -8.61 -5.93 3.86
C ALA A 108 -9.08 -7.31 4.33
N PRO A 109 -10.13 -7.39 5.16
CA PRO A 109 -10.82 -8.65 5.28
C PRO A 109 -11.25 -9.03 3.86
N LYS A 110 -10.79 -10.19 3.39
CA LYS A 110 -11.24 -10.77 2.13
C LYS A 110 -12.77 -10.70 2.17
N PRO A 111 -13.47 -9.94 1.29
CA PRO A 111 -14.91 -10.08 1.20
C PRO A 111 -15.12 -11.56 0.97
N ALA A 112 -15.92 -12.17 1.84
CA ALA A 112 -16.22 -13.59 1.77
C ALA A 112 -16.43 -13.91 0.29
N ALA A 113 -15.65 -14.87 -0.22
CA ALA A 113 -15.92 -15.42 -1.54
C ALA A 113 -17.43 -15.65 -1.61
N PRO A 114 -18.14 -15.28 -2.69
CA PRO A 114 -19.51 -15.72 -2.82
C PRO A 114 -19.45 -17.26 -2.79
N THR A 115 -19.78 -17.84 -1.64
CA THR A 115 -20.06 -19.25 -1.50
C THR A 115 -21.29 -19.48 -2.35
N GLN A 116 -21.02 -20.04 -3.54
CA GLN A 116 -21.84 -20.90 -4.39
C GLN A 116 -23.36 -20.69 -4.38
#